data_AF-A0A7C1J223-F1
#
_entry.id   AF-A0A7C1J223-F1
#
_cell.length_a   1.000
_cell.length_b   1.000
_cell.length_c   1.000
_cell.angle_alpha   90.00
_cell.angle_beta   90.00
_cell.angle_gamma   90.00
#
_symmetry.space_group_name_H-M   'P 1'
#
loop_
_entity.id
_entity.type
_entity.pdbx_description
1 polymer ?
#
loop_
_entity_poly.entity_id
_entity_poly.type
_entity_poly.pdbx_seq_one_letter_code
_entity_poly.pdbx_strand_id
1 'polypeptide(L)' 'MQTTLAYWAPDINTLTTVLLPGGSSWWVTDAQNGFYQLWITCEANLVWVPAALVEPNYDAVWQGALLPPAGN' A
#
# COMPACT_ATOMS: atom_id res chain seq x y z
N MET A 1 -11.20 5.53 13.33
CA MET A 1 -10.42 4.63 12.45
C MET A 1 -10.36 5.30 11.09
N GLN A 2 -9.17 5.70 10.64
CA GLN A 2 -9.00 6.36 9.34
C GLN A 2 -8.90 5.28 8.27
N THR A 3 -9.63 5.42 7.16
CA THR A 3 -9.49 4.56 5.98
C THR A 3 -8.75 5.31 4.89
N THR A 4 -8.12 4.58 3.97
CA THR A 4 -7.61 5.16 2.73
C THR A 4 -8.21 4.47 1.51
N LEU A 5 -8.40 5.24 0.44
CA LEU A 5 -8.81 4.74 -0.86
C LEU A 5 -7.61 4.14 -1.58
N ALA A 6 -7.82 2.99 -2.22
CA ALA A 6 -6.83 2.39 -3.10
C ALA A 6 -7.08 2.75 -4.57
N TYR A 7 -6.08 2.51 -5.42
CA TYR A 7 -6.06 2.84 -6.85
C TYR A 7 -5.73 1.60 -7.69
N TRP A 8 -6.24 1.52 -8.92
CA TRP A 8 -5.95 0.41 -9.84
C TRP A 8 -4.57 0.53 -10.50
N ALA A 9 -4.01 1.74 -10.54
CA ALA A 9 -2.68 2.07 -11.03
C ALA A 9 -2.01 3.08 -10.06
N PRO A 10 -0.69 3.35 -10.16
CA PRO A 10 -0.02 4.38 -9.37
C PRO A 10 -0.36 5.80 -9.88
N ASP A 11 -1.66 6.11 -9.92
CA ASP A 11 -2.23 7.35 -10.44
C ASP A 11 -3.52 7.69 -9.68
N ILE A 12 -3.60 8.91 -9.16
CA ILE A 12 -4.75 9.43 -8.41
C ILE A 12 -6.06 9.44 -9.21
N ASN A 13 -6.00 9.38 -10.55
CA ASN A 13 -7.17 9.34 -11.42
C ASN A 13 -7.74 7.91 -11.58
N THR A 14 -7.09 6.89 -11.02
CA THR A 14 -7.49 5.48 -11.15
C THR A 14 -8.12 4.91 -9.87
N LEU A 15 -8.99 5.69 -9.24
CA LEU A 15 -9.67 5.35 -7.99
C LEU A 15 -10.40 4.00 -8.07
N THR A 16 -10.33 3.24 -6.97
CA THR A 16 -11.12 2.02 -6.76
C THR A 16 -12.27 2.27 -5.77
N THR A 17 -13.13 1.26 -5.58
CA THR A 17 -14.08 1.20 -4.45
C THR A 17 -13.49 0.51 -3.21
N VAL A 18 -12.21 0.13 -3.25
CA VAL A 18 -11.53 -0.58 -2.16
C VAL A 18 -11.09 0.43 -1.10
N LEU A 19 -11.57 0.23 0.12
CA LEU A 19 -11.18 0.99 1.31
C LEU A 19 -10.31 0.12 2.21
N LEU A 20 -9.12 0.60 2.50
CA LEU A 20 -8.17 -0.08 3.38
C LEU A 20 -8.26 0.52 4.78
N PRO A 21 -8.43 -0.30 5.84
CA PRO A 21 -8.45 0.19 7.21
C PRO A 21 -7.04 0.61 7.66
N GLY A 22 -6.91 1.81 8.24
CA GLY A 22 -5.66 2.23 8.88
C GLY A 22 -5.27 1.32 10.04
N GLY A 23 -3.97 1.18 10.28
CA GLY A 23 -3.42 0.29 11.31
C GLY A 23 -3.43 -1.20 10.92
N SER A 24 -3.71 -1.52 9.66
CA SER A 24 -3.55 -2.87 9.12
C SER A 24 -2.20 -3.02 8.40
N SER A 25 -1.67 -4.23 8.38
CA SER A 25 -0.41 -4.56 7.72
C SER A 25 -0.67 -5.30 6.41
N TRP A 26 0.01 -4.89 5.34
CA TRP A 26 -0.12 -5.46 4.00
C TRP A 26 1.26 -5.76 3.41
N TRP A 27 1.30 -6.69 2.44
CA TRP A 27 2.51 -6.98 1.69
C TRP A 27 2.69 -5.98 0.57
N VAL A 28 3.80 -5.23 0.60
CA VAL A 28 4.23 -4.39 -0.52
C VAL A 28 4.91 -5.27 -1.56
N THR A 29 4.50 -5.11 -2.82
CA THR A 29 4.97 -5.91 -3.96
C THR A 29 5.73 -5.09 -4.99
N ASP A 30 5.42 -3.80 -5.09
CA ASP A 30 6.05 -2.86 -6.03
C ASP A 30 5.94 -1.42 -5.50
N ALA A 31 6.72 -0.50 -6.08
CA ALA A 31 6.77 0.91 -5.71
C ALA A 31 7.11 1.79 -6.91
N GLN A 32 6.23 2.73 -7.24
CA GLN A 32 6.41 3.65 -8.38
C GLN A 32 5.50 4.88 -8.27
N ASN A 33 5.96 6.01 -8.84
CA ASN A 33 5.26 7.30 -8.91
C ASN A 33 4.67 7.79 -7.58
N GLY A 34 5.33 7.52 -6.45
CA GLY A 34 4.84 7.90 -5.13
C GLY A 34 3.74 6.98 -4.57
N PHE A 35 3.58 5.77 -5.11
CA PHE A 35 2.65 4.75 -4.64
C PHE A 35 3.35 3.44 -4.30
N TYR A 36 2.75 2.69 -3.36
CA TYR A 36 3.06 1.28 -3.12
C TYR A 36 1.96 0.38 -3.65
N GLN A 37 2.35 -0.73 -4.28
CA GLN A 37 1.45 -1.80 -4.65
C GLN A 37 1.29 -2.77 -3.49
N LEU A 38 0.06 -2.99 -3.05
CA LEU A 38 -0.30 -3.89 -1.99
C LEU A 38 -0.91 -5.17 -2.55
N TRP A 39 -0.47 -6.31 -2.04
CA TRP A 39 -1.15 -7.58 -2.22
C TRP A 39 -2.30 -7.68 -1.23
N ILE A 40 -3.54 -7.55 -1.70
CA ILE A 40 -4.74 -7.79 -0.90
C ILE A 40 -5.21 -9.25 -1.12
N THR A 41 -5.30 -10.03 -0.05
CA THR A 41 -5.59 -11.47 -0.15
C THR A 41 -7.04 -11.76 -0.56
N CYS A 42 -7.29 -12.99 -1.00
CA CYS A 42 -8.53 -13.62 -1.51
C CYS A 42 -8.71 -13.65 -3.03
N GLU A 43 -8.20 -12.69 -3.81
CA GLU A 43 -8.36 -12.68 -5.27
C GLU A 43 -7.08 -12.36 -6.05
N ALA A 44 -5.92 -12.32 -5.37
CA ALA A 44 -4.66 -11.82 -5.95
C ALA A 44 -4.81 -10.42 -6.56
N ASN A 45 -5.75 -9.62 -6.03
CA ASN A 45 -5.94 -8.25 -6.45
C ASN A 45 -4.75 -7.43 -5.95
N LEU A 46 -4.16 -6.67 -6.86
CA LEU A 46 -3.11 -5.73 -6.56
C LEU A 46 -3.72 -4.35 -6.63
N VAL A 47 -3.53 -3.56 -5.58
CA VAL A 47 -4.01 -2.18 -5.52
C VAL A 47 -2.88 -1.26 -5.10
N TRP A 48 -2.97 0.00 -5.50
CA TRP A 48 -1.98 1.01 -5.20
C TRP A 48 -2.47 1.93 -4.10
N VAL A 49 -1.57 2.37 -3.22
CA VAL A 49 -1.85 3.38 -2.19
C VAL A 49 -0.76 4.45 -2.19
N PRO A 50 -1.07 5.69 -1.81
CA PRO A 50 -0.05 6.74 -1.68
C PRO A 50 1.01 6.32 -0.66
N ALA A 51 2.29 6.40 -1.06
CA ALA A 51 3.40 5.96 -0.23
C ALA A 51 3.51 6.75 1.08
N ALA A 52 3.07 8.01 1.08
CA ALA A 52 3.03 8.87 2.27
C ALA A 52 2.12 8.35 3.41
N LEU A 53 1.27 7.36 3.14
CA LEU A 53 0.34 6.78 4.11
C LEU A 53 0.80 5.41 4.64
N VAL A 54 1.95 4.93 4.20
CA VAL A 54 2.48 3.60 4.53
C VAL A 54 3.81 3.74 5.25
N GLU A 55 3.95 3.00 6.34
CA GLU A 55 5.18 2.94 7.14
C GLU A 55 5.67 1.49 7.29
N PRO A 56 6.96 1.28 7.59
CA PRO A 56 7.48 -0.04 7.91
C PRO A 56 6.70 -0.70 9.06
N ASN A 57 6.45 -2.00 8.94
CA ASN A 57 5.91 -2.78 10.03
C ASN A 57 7.05 -3.19 10.99
N TYR A 58 6.94 -2.79 12.26
CA TYR A 58 7.94 -3.06 13.30
C TYR A 58 7.67 -4.34 14.11
N ASP A 59 6.73 -5.18 13.70
CA ASP A 59 6.55 -6.48 14.36
C ASP A 59 7.79 -7.39 14.24
N ALA A 60 7.81 -8.47 15.03
CA ALA A 60 8.98 -9.33 15.14
C ALA A 60 9.37 -10.06 13.84
N VAL A 61 8.43 -10.21 12.90
CA VAL A 61 8.66 -10.89 11.61
C VAL A 61 9.35 -9.94 10.64
N TRP A 62 8.97 -8.67 10.67
CA TRP A 62 9.41 -7.66 9.71
C TRP A 62 10.54 -6.76 10.21
N GLN A 63 10.68 -6.61 11.53
CA GLN A 63 11.74 -5.86 12.20
C GLN A 63 11.96 -4.43 11.66
N GLY A 64 10.92 -3.80 11.12
CA GLY A 64 11.05 -2.47 10.52
C GLY A 64 11.87 -2.47 9.23
N ALA A 65 11.84 -3.56 8.47
CA ALA A 65 12.47 -3.63 7.15
C ALA A 65 12.09 -2.41 6.29
N LEU A 66 13.09 -1.82 5.64
CA LEU A 66 12.91 -0.63 4.83
C LEU A 66 11.94 -0.91 3.68
N LEU A 67 11.01 0.00 3.47
CA LEU A 67 10.14 -0.03 2.29
C LEU A 67 10.96 0.30 1.03
N PRO A 68 10.60 -0.27 -0.13
CA PRO A 68 11.23 0.09 -1.40
C PRO A 68 11.06 1.58 -1.70
N PRO A 69 11.98 2.22 -2.42
CA PRO A 69 11.82 3.62 -2.80
C PRO A 69 10.70 3.77 -3.83
N ALA A 70 9.60 4.43 -3.46
CA ALA A 70 8.44 4.62 -4.36
C ALA A 70 8.64 5.66 -5.47
N GLY A 71 9.77 6.37 -5.49
CA GLY A 71 10.01 7.49 -6.39
C GLY A 71 9.14 8.71 -6.06
N ASN A 72 9.55 9.88 -6.55
CA ASN A 72 8.74 11.11 -6.56
C ASN A 72 8.03 11.25 -7.90
#